data_AF-A0ABD3VJ28-F1
#
_entry.id   AF-A0ABD3VJ28-F1
#
_cell.length_a   1.000
_cell.length_b   1.000
_cell.length_c   1.000
_cell.angle_alpha   90.00
_cell.angle_beta   90.00
_cell.angle_gamma   90.00
#
_symmetry.space_group_name_H-M   'P 1'
#
loop_
_entity.id
_entity.type
_entity.pdbx_description
1 polymer ?
#
loop_
_entity_poly.entity_id
_entity_poly.type
_entity_poly.pdbx_seq_one_letter_code
_entity_poly.pdbx_strand_id
1 'polypeptide(L)'
;MASYRTIRTITEIYVVLCLLGSFEQVASLICYNCAGTNLKSQCLDAGYFLDGFKDTDGNPQMFKNCTAPFNTSCYIEEYRIDGSLKSHIRDCSDGMTYAYPVNDTKYARLRWEAKTLRNQTECIFTGTVQVCLTACSTDFCNGPQYDAAGTYGPHIPYILILLIGTLLSQ
;
A
#
# COMPACT_ATOMS: atom_id res chain seq x y z
N MET A 1 -58.51 -16.15 13.44
CA MET A 1 -57.81 -17.02 12.47
C MET A 1 -57.22 -16.14 11.38
N ALA A 2 -56.02 -15.62 11.63
CA ALA A 2 -55.31 -14.78 10.68
C ALA A 2 -54.85 -15.65 9.50
N SER A 3 -55.15 -15.17 8.30
CA SER A 3 -55.02 -15.88 7.03
C SER A 3 -53.59 -16.33 6.75
N TYR A 4 -53.39 -17.65 6.68
CA TYR A 4 -52.15 -18.33 6.31
C TYR A 4 -51.57 -17.84 4.96
N ARG A 5 -52.39 -17.20 4.12
CA ARG A 5 -51.99 -16.62 2.84
C ARG A 5 -51.10 -15.37 2.97
N THR A 6 -51.26 -14.57 4.03
CA THR A 6 -50.50 -13.31 4.21
C THR A 6 -49.07 -13.57 4.67
N ILE A 7 -48.83 -14.67 5.40
CA ILE A 7 -47.48 -15.03 5.88
C ILE A 7 -46.61 -15.50 4.72
N ARG A 8 -47.16 -16.24 3.76
CA ARG A 8 -46.42 -16.79 2.61
C ARG A 8 -45.88 -15.70 1.66
N THR A 9 -46.62 -14.60 1.51
CA THR A 9 -46.23 -13.48 0.64
C THR A 9 -45.10 -12.63 1.23
N ILE A 10 -45.05 -12.52 2.57
CA ILE A 10 -43.99 -11.78 3.26
C ILE A 10 -42.65 -12.52 3.12
N THR A 11 -42.64 -13.84 3.26
CA THR A 11 -41.40 -14.64 3.17
C THR A 11 -40.78 -14.59 1.77
N GLU A 12 -41.58 -14.61 0.71
CA GLU A 12 -41.07 -14.55 -0.67
C GLU A 12 -40.46 -13.17 -1.00
N ILE A 13 -41.00 -12.09 -0.44
CA ILE A 13 -40.44 -10.73 -0.61
C ILE A 13 -39.06 -10.61 0.05
N TYR A 14 -38.86 -11.18 1.25
CA TYR A 14 -37.55 -11.14 1.93
C TYR A 14 -36.47 -11.94 1.20
N VAL A 15 -36.81 -13.06 0.56
CA VAL A 15 -35.86 -13.87 -0.21
C VAL A 15 -35.37 -13.12 -1.45
N VAL A 16 -36.27 -12.41 -2.15
CA VAL A 16 -35.91 -11.58 -3.31
C VAL A 16 -35.09 -10.35 -2.88
N LEU A 17 -35.41 -9.72 -1.74
CA LEU A 17 -34.64 -8.59 -1.21
C LEU A 17 -33.21 -9.00 -0.80
N CYS A 18 -33.02 -10.21 -0.26
CA CYS A 18 -31.69 -10.74 0.04
C CYS A 18 -30.87 -11.10 -1.21
N LEU A 19 -31.52 -11.60 -2.27
CA LEU A 19 -30.85 -11.94 -3.53
C LEU A 19 -30.44 -10.70 -4.36
N LEU A 20 -31.12 -9.57 -4.18
CA LEU A 20 -30.78 -8.29 -4.83
C LEU A 20 -29.74 -7.48 -4.04
N GLY A 21 -29.41 -7.89 -2.81
CA GLY A 21 -28.51 -7.16 -1.90
C GLY A 21 -27.01 -7.44 -2.07
N SER A 22 -26.61 -8.46 -2.83
CA SER A 22 -25.20 -8.75 -3.11
C SER A 22 -24.71 -7.99 -4.33
N PHE A 23 -24.85 -6.66 -4.32
CA PHE A 23 -23.94 -5.82 -5.09
C PHE A 23 -22.60 -5.84 -4.35
N GLU A 24 -21.66 -6.63 -4.84
CA GLU A 24 -20.25 -6.42 -4.52
C GLU A 24 -19.93 -4.99 -4.95
N GLN A 25 -19.83 -4.06 -4.00
CA GLN A 25 -19.22 -2.77 -4.26
C GLN A 25 -17.81 -3.09 -4.74
N VAL A 26 -17.57 -2.91 -6.03
CA VAL A 26 -16.22 -2.85 -6.57
C VAL A 26 -15.63 -1.56 -5.99
N ALA A 27 -15.14 -1.64 -4.77
CA ALA A 27 -14.48 -0.52 -4.09
C ALA A 27 -13.30 -0.14 -4.97
N SER A 28 -13.39 1.05 -5.59
CA SER A 28 -12.33 1.52 -6.46
C SER A 28 -11.15 1.94 -5.58
N LEU A 29 -10.11 1.11 -5.51
CA LEU A 29 -8.92 1.43 -4.73
C LEU A 29 -8.12 2.54 -5.41
N ILE A 30 -7.86 3.64 -4.71
CA ILE A 30 -7.02 4.73 -5.21
C ILE A 30 -5.74 4.79 -4.39
N CYS A 31 -4.58 4.79 -5.05
CA CYS A 31 -3.28 4.83 -4.39
C CYS A 31 -2.48 6.06 -4.83
N TYR A 32 -1.56 6.50 -3.99
CA TYR A 32 -0.51 7.43 -4.42
C TYR A 32 0.41 6.73 -5.41
N ASN A 33 0.74 7.43 -6.50
CA ASN A 33 1.61 6.97 -7.56
C ASN A 33 2.78 7.92 -7.72
N CYS A 34 3.99 7.41 -7.52
CA CYS A 34 5.21 8.13 -7.80
C CYS A 34 6.39 7.15 -7.84
N ALA A 35 7.43 7.52 -8.60
CA ALA A 35 8.72 6.87 -8.54
C ALA A 35 9.80 7.93 -8.46
N GLY A 36 10.74 7.78 -7.54
CA GLY A 36 11.85 8.71 -7.47
C GLY A 36 13.10 8.10 -6.90
N THR A 37 14.22 8.69 -7.29
CA THR A 37 15.55 8.27 -6.84
C THR A 37 16.03 9.20 -5.74
N ASN A 38 16.76 8.61 -4.79
CA ASN A 38 17.46 9.33 -3.72
C ASN A 38 16.54 9.93 -2.63
N LEU A 39 17.14 10.48 -1.57
CA LEU A 39 16.45 11.12 -0.45
C LEU A 39 15.76 12.47 -0.78
N LYS A 40 16.07 13.05 -1.94
CA LYS A 40 15.41 14.28 -2.45
C LYS A 40 14.28 13.98 -3.42
N SER A 41 13.86 12.71 -3.48
CA SER A 41 12.75 12.27 -4.29
C SER A 41 11.48 13.00 -3.87
N GLN A 42 10.76 13.54 -4.86
CA GLN A 42 9.43 14.11 -4.69
C GLN A 42 8.44 13.12 -4.03
N CYS A 43 8.69 11.81 -4.12
CA CYS A 43 7.89 10.78 -3.46
C CYS A 43 7.93 10.79 -1.92
N LEU A 44 8.93 11.46 -1.34
CA LEU A 44 9.10 11.58 0.11
C LEU A 44 8.52 12.90 0.64
N ASP A 45 8.35 13.88 -0.23
CA ASP A 45 7.86 15.20 0.12
C ASP A 45 6.33 15.19 0.11
N ALA A 46 5.69 15.50 1.22
CA ALA A 46 4.23 15.63 1.22
C ALA A 46 3.74 16.90 0.54
N GLY A 47 4.56 17.96 0.51
CA GLY A 47 4.25 19.17 -0.24
C GLY A 47 4.00 18.82 -1.71
N TYR A 48 4.83 17.94 -2.27
CA TYR A 48 4.62 17.39 -3.61
C TYR A 48 3.20 16.84 -3.79
N PHE A 49 2.67 16.08 -2.81
CA PHE A 49 1.33 15.49 -2.86
C PHE A 49 0.19 16.47 -2.60
N LEU A 50 0.44 17.52 -1.82
CA LEU A 50 -0.54 18.56 -1.51
C LEU A 50 -0.65 19.59 -2.63
N ASP A 51 0.44 19.86 -3.34
CA ASP A 51 0.50 20.80 -4.47
C ASP A 51 -0.18 20.22 -5.73
N GLY A 52 -0.55 18.94 -5.70
CA GLY A 52 -1.41 18.30 -6.68
C GLY A 52 -0.78 18.28 -8.06
N PHE A 53 0.46 17.78 -8.18
CA PHE A 53 1.22 17.72 -9.43
C PHE A 53 0.36 17.27 -10.62
N LYS A 54 0.33 18.11 -11.65
CA LYS A 54 -0.45 17.92 -12.86
C LYS A 54 0.46 17.61 -14.04
N ASP A 55 -0.02 16.79 -14.97
CA ASP A 55 0.59 16.70 -16.30
C ASP A 55 0.43 18.01 -17.07
N THR A 56 0.97 18.03 -18.30
CA THR A 56 0.83 19.17 -19.23
C THR A 56 -0.63 19.52 -19.56
N ASP A 57 -1.55 18.59 -19.35
CA ASP A 57 -2.99 18.74 -19.63
C ASP A 57 -3.78 19.15 -18.36
N GLY A 58 -3.10 19.32 -17.23
CA GLY A 58 -3.72 19.73 -15.97
C GLY A 58 -4.31 18.57 -15.15
N ASN A 59 -4.09 17.31 -15.54
CA ASN A 59 -4.60 16.15 -14.80
C ASN A 59 -3.68 15.79 -13.64
N PRO A 60 -4.22 15.51 -12.44
CA PRO A 60 -3.41 15.08 -11.30
C PRO A 60 -2.75 13.72 -11.60
N GLN A 61 -1.41 13.67 -11.55
CA GLN A 61 -0.64 12.45 -11.83
C GLN A 61 -0.25 11.68 -10.57
N MET A 62 -0.65 12.20 -9.41
CA MET A 62 -0.22 11.71 -8.10
C MET A 62 -1.03 10.54 -7.58
N PHE A 63 -2.19 10.30 -8.20
CA PHE A 63 -3.14 9.29 -7.80
C PHE A 63 -3.35 8.34 -8.96
N LYS A 64 -3.42 7.05 -8.65
CA LYS A 64 -3.70 6.02 -9.64
C LYS A 64 -4.89 5.21 -9.17
N ASN A 65 -5.84 5.06 -10.07
CA ASN A 65 -6.97 4.17 -9.86
C ASN A 65 -6.49 2.73 -10.07
N CYS A 66 -6.52 1.94 -9.00
CA CYS A 66 -6.08 0.55 -8.96
C CYS A 66 -7.24 -0.44 -9.10
N THR A 67 -8.45 0.02 -9.44
CA THR A 67 -9.57 -0.89 -9.70
C THR A 67 -9.23 -1.82 -10.87
N ALA A 68 -9.46 -3.13 -10.70
CA ALA A 68 -9.47 -4.24 -11.67
C ALA A 68 -8.86 -4.01 -13.09
N PRO A 69 -8.00 -4.93 -13.58
CA PRO A 69 -8.16 -6.36 -13.35
C PRO A 69 -7.21 -7.00 -12.35
N PHE A 70 -6.16 -6.29 -11.88
CA PHE A 70 -5.07 -6.96 -11.16
C PHE A 70 -4.56 -6.29 -9.87
N ASN A 71 -5.10 -5.16 -9.40
CA ASN A 71 -4.45 -4.42 -8.31
C ASN A 71 -5.29 -4.33 -7.03
N THR A 72 -5.00 -5.21 -6.07
CA THR A 72 -5.76 -5.39 -4.82
C THR A 72 -5.21 -4.58 -3.64
N SER A 73 -4.11 -3.86 -3.83
CA SER A 73 -3.45 -3.10 -2.76
C SER A 73 -2.60 -1.94 -3.29
N CYS A 74 -2.39 -0.94 -2.44
CA CYS A 74 -1.34 0.05 -2.61
C CYS A 74 -0.05 -0.47 -1.98
N TYR A 75 1.10 -0.07 -2.52
CA TYR A 75 2.38 -0.37 -1.89
C TYR A 75 3.33 0.82 -1.83
N ILE A 76 4.36 0.65 -1.00
CA ILE A 76 5.56 1.48 -0.90
C ILE A 76 6.76 0.55 -1.00
N GLU A 77 7.65 0.79 -1.96
CA GLU A 77 8.93 0.09 -2.10
C GLU A 77 10.09 1.03 -1.78
N GLU A 78 10.98 0.60 -0.90
CA GLU A 78 12.25 1.26 -0.63
C GLU A 78 13.42 0.38 -1.02
N TYR A 79 14.34 0.93 -1.80
CA TYR A 79 15.60 0.29 -2.16
C TYR A 79 16.77 1.09 -1.61
N ARG A 80 17.58 0.48 -0.76
CA ARG A 80 18.74 1.10 -0.10
C ARG A 80 20.01 0.31 -0.39
N ILE A 81 21.12 1.02 -0.52
CA ILE A 81 22.47 0.46 -0.59
C ILE A 81 23.33 1.23 0.42
N ASP A 82 24.02 0.52 1.30
CA ASP A 82 24.84 1.10 2.38
C ASP A 82 24.04 2.07 3.26
N GLY A 83 22.79 1.70 3.58
CA GLY A 83 21.83 2.53 4.33
C GLY A 83 21.26 3.73 3.56
N SER A 84 21.88 4.12 2.44
CA SER A 84 21.45 5.23 1.61
C SER A 84 20.28 4.84 0.72
N LEU A 85 19.18 5.60 0.78
CA LEU A 85 18.03 5.43 -0.10
C LEU A 85 18.40 5.71 -1.55
N LYS A 86 18.17 4.74 -2.43
CA LYS A 86 18.44 4.80 -3.85
C LYS A 86 17.15 4.91 -4.67
N SER A 87 16.10 4.20 -4.25
CA SER A 87 14.76 4.29 -4.87
C SER A 87 13.67 4.31 -3.79
N HIS A 88 12.63 5.10 -4.03
CA HIS A 88 11.38 5.09 -3.28
C HIS A 88 10.21 5.19 -4.25
N ILE A 89 9.33 4.19 -4.22
CA ILE A 89 8.22 4.04 -5.17
C ILE A 89 6.93 3.86 -4.38
N ARG A 90 5.87 4.51 -4.83
CA ARG A 90 4.50 4.33 -4.37
C ARG A 90 3.67 3.98 -5.60
N ASP A 91 2.95 2.87 -5.61
CA ASP A 91 2.12 2.49 -6.75
C ASP A 91 1.03 1.47 -6.32
N CYS A 92 0.17 1.09 -7.26
CA CYS A 92 -0.71 -0.07 -7.19
C CYS A 92 0.09 -1.37 -7.31
N SER A 93 -0.12 -2.33 -6.41
CA SER A 93 0.54 -3.65 -6.50
C SER A 93 -0.38 -4.68 -7.15
N ASP A 94 0.16 -5.43 -8.11
CA ASP A 94 -0.40 -6.69 -8.61
C ASP A 94 0.13 -7.91 -7.83
N GLY A 95 0.96 -7.67 -6.80
CA GLY A 95 1.61 -8.71 -6.00
C GLY A 95 2.80 -9.39 -6.70
N MET A 96 3.18 -8.97 -7.92
CA MET A 96 4.13 -9.68 -8.78
C MET A 96 5.20 -8.76 -9.40
N THR A 97 4.85 -7.51 -9.67
CA THR A 97 5.68 -6.53 -10.35
C THR A 97 6.27 -5.55 -9.33
N TYR A 98 7.60 -5.56 -9.22
CA TYR A 98 8.37 -4.71 -8.31
C TYR A 98 9.62 -4.20 -9.00
N ALA A 99 10.23 -3.13 -8.49
CA ALA A 99 11.43 -2.55 -9.12
C ALA A 99 12.71 -3.33 -8.81
N TYR A 100 12.75 -4.12 -7.74
CA TYR A 100 13.84 -5.05 -7.47
C TYR A 100 13.81 -6.28 -8.42
N PRO A 101 14.96 -6.96 -8.64
CA PRO A 101 15.04 -8.13 -9.52
C PRO A 101 14.09 -9.27 -9.12
N VAL A 102 12.92 -9.34 -9.75
CA VAL A 102 11.85 -10.32 -9.46
C VAL A 102 12.31 -11.77 -9.69
N ASN A 103 13.28 -12.01 -10.57
CA ASN A 103 13.80 -13.36 -10.82
C ASN A 103 14.88 -13.80 -9.83
N ASP A 104 15.33 -12.92 -8.94
CA ASP A 104 16.31 -13.27 -7.92
C ASP A 104 15.61 -14.00 -6.76
N THR A 105 16.10 -15.19 -6.43
CA THR A 105 15.55 -16.07 -5.39
C THR A 105 15.69 -15.44 -4.01
N LYS A 106 16.66 -14.55 -3.81
CA LYS A 106 16.84 -13.85 -2.52
C LYS A 106 15.64 -12.97 -2.14
N TYR A 107 14.85 -12.54 -3.12
CA TYR A 107 13.65 -11.73 -2.89
C TYR A 107 12.34 -12.53 -3.00
N ALA A 108 12.40 -13.86 -3.15
CA ALA A 108 11.21 -14.69 -3.30
C ALA A 108 10.28 -14.61 -2.08
N ARG A 109 10.85 -14.59 -0.88
CA ARG A 109 10.11 -14.43 0.37
C ARG A 109 9.34 -13.10 0.41
N LEU A 110 10.00 -11.99 0.08
CA LEU A 110 9.40 -10.66 0.09
C LEU A 110 8.20 -10.57 -0.88
N ARG A 111 8.29 -11.19 -2.06
CA ARG A 111 7.17 -11.28 -3.02
C ARG A 111 5.99 -12.09 -2.49
N TRP A 112 6.28 -13.22 -1.85
CA TRP A 112 5.24 -14.08 -1.29
C TRP A 112 4.51 -13.37 -0.15
N GLU A 113 5.26 -12.75 0.75
CA GLU A 113 4.72 -12.02 1.90
C GLU A 113 3.95 -10.79 1.46
N ALA A 114 4.42 -10.05 0.45
CA ALA A 114 3.75 -8.85 -0.07
C ALA A 114 2.29 -9.08 -0.50
N LYS A 115 1.94 -10.29 -0.97
CA LYS A 115 0.54 -10.66 -1.28
C LYS A 115 -0.36 -10.74 -0.05
N THR A 116 0.25 -10.94 1.12
CA THR A 116 -0.42 -11.10 2.41
C THR A 116 -0.20 -9.91 3.35
N LEU A 117 0.69 -8.98 3.00
CA LEU A 117 0.94 -7.78 3.80
C LEU A 117 -0.33 -6.94 3.89
N ARG A 118 -0.79 -6.72 5.11
CA ARG A 118 -1.91 -5.83 5.43
C ARG A 118 -1.43 -4.80 6.43
N ASN A 119 -1.03 -3.64 5.93
CA ASN A 119 -0.51 -2.52 6.73
C ASN A 119 0.78 -2.88 7.49
N GLN A 120 1.62 -3.71 6.88
CA GLN A 120 2.90 -4.15 7.44
C GLN A 120 4.03 -3.90 6.45
N THR A 121 5.22 -3.61 6.98
CA THR A 121 6.46 -3.43 6.23
C THR A 121 7.35 -4.66 6.45
N GLU A 122 7.74 -5.32 5.36
CA GLU A 122 8.74 -6.38 5.38
C GLU A 122 10.00 -5.94 4.65
N CYS A 123 11.16 -6.35 5.16
CA CYS A 123 12.45 -6.00 4.58
C CYS A 123 13.33 -7.23 4.40
N ILE A 124 14.07 -7.28 3.28
CA ILE A 124 15.15 -8.23 3.06
C ILE A 124 16.48 -7.49 2.98
N PHE A 125 17.49 -8.07 3.61
CA PHE A 125 18.87 -7.61 3.59
C PHE A 125 19.73 -8.61 2.83
N THR A 126 20.55 -8.12 1.90
CA THR A 126 21.55 -8.93 1.19
C THR A 126 22.84 -8.14 1.12
N GLY A 127 23.79 -8.46 2.01
CA GLY A 127 25.01 -7.68 2.17
C GLY A 127 24.67 -6.24 2.57
N THR A 128 25.01 -5.28 1.70
CA THR A 128 24.73 -3.85 1.92
C THR A 128 23.41 -3.38 1.32
N VAL A 129 22.72 -4.25 0.58
CA VAL A 129 21.44 -3.95 -0.06
C VAL A 129 20.29 -4.26 0.89
N GLN A 130 19.36 -3.32 1.01
CA GLN A 130 18.11 -3.49 1.74
C GLN A 130 16.94 -3.16 0.82
N VAL A 131 15.94 -4.04 0.77
CA VAL A 131 14.69 -3.83 0.04
C VAL A 131 13.55 -3.97 1.03
N CYS A 132 12.71 -2.94 1.15
CA CYS A 132 11.53 -2.96 2.01
C CYS A 132 10.26 -2.79 1.17
N LEU A 133 9.22 -3.57 1.47
CA LEU A 133 7.89 -3.43 0.92
C LEU A 133 6.89 -3.18 2.04
N THR A 134 6.03 -2.20 1.84
CA THR A 134 4.83 -1.96 2.66
C THR A 134 3.61 -2.09 1.77
N ALA A 135 2.60 -2.87 2.16
CA ALA A 135 1.35 -2.96 1.41
C ALA A 135 0.13 -2.67 2.29
N CYS A 136 -0.92 -2.10 1.69
CA CYS A 136 -2.14 -1.70 2.36
C CYS A 136 -3.33 -1.70 1.38
N SER A 137 -4.57 -1.77 1.89
CA SER A 137 -5.76 -2.08 1.06
C SER A 137 -6.88 -1.05 1.17
N THR A 138 -6.58 0.17 1.57
CA THR A 138 -7.57 1.27 1.66
C THR A 138 -7.10 2.44 0.81
N ASP A 139 -8.02 3.32 0.42
CA ASP A 139 -7.68 4.49 -0.39
C ASP A 139 -6.59 5.32 0.28
N PHE A 140 -5.62 5.74 -0.52
CA PHE A 140 -4.52 6.65 -0.14
C PHE A 140 -3.64 6.14 1.01
N CYS A 141 -3.72 4.85 1.35
CA CYS A 141 -3.01 4.28 2.51
C CYS A 141 -1.48 4.29 2.35
N ASN A 142 -0.99 4.31 1.12
CA ASN A 142 0.42 4.50 0.81
C ASN A 142 0.79 5.98 0.69
N GLY A 143 0.13 6.87 1.42
CA GLY A 143 0.42 8.30 1.44
C GLY A 143 1.69 8.68 2.22
N PRO A 144 2.05 9.97 2.21
CA PRO A 144 3.15 10.49 3.01
C PRO A 144 3.03 10.07 4.46
N GLN A 145 4.15 9.64 5.04
CA GLN A 145 4.19 9.14 6.41
C GLN A 145 4.85 10.20 7.29
N TYR A 146 4.28 10.39 8.47
CA TYR A 146 4.80 11.29 9.49
C TYR A 146 5.52 10.45 10.54
N ASP A 147 6.73 10.84 10.92
CA ASP A 147 7.33 10.32 12.13
C ASP A 147 6.60 10.82 13.38
N ALA A 148 6.95 10.29 14.56
CA ALA A 148 6.35 10.70 15.82
C ALA A 148 6.57 12.19 16.16
N ALA A 149 7.53 12.86 15.49
CA ALA A 149 7.79 14.28 15.61
C ALA A 149 6.99 15.12 14.58
N GLY A 150 6.16 14.50 13.75
CA GLY A 150 5.40 15.17 12.70
C GLY A 150 6.24 15.57 11.48
N THR A 151 7.46 15.02 11.36
CA THR A 151 8.37 15.28 10.24
C THR A 151 8.20 14.21 9.18
N TYR A 152 8.31 14.60 7.91
CA TYR A 152 8.27 13.66 6.78
C TYR A 152 9.55 12.83 6.74
N GLY A 153 9.40 11.51 6.75
CA GLY A 153 10.51 10.59 6.67
C GLY A 153 10.16 9.33 5.88
N PRO A 154 11.15 8.66 5.26
CA PRO A 154 10.96 7.32 4.73
C PRO A 154 10.53 6.37 5.87
N HIS A 155 9.85 5.28 5.51
CA HIS A 155 9.45 4.27 6.48
C HIS A 155 10.71 3.66 7.08
N ILE A 156 11.11 4.13 8.27
CA ILE A 156 12.04 3.40 9.12
C ILE A 156 11.14 2.45 9.92
N PRO A 157 11.12 1.14 9.62
CA PRO A 157 10.47 0.20 10.51
C PRO A 157 11.08 0.44 11.90
N TYR A 158 10.23 0.76 12.88
CA TYR A 158 10.59 1.12 14.26
C TYR A 158 11.46 0.06 14.99
N ILE A 159 11.75 -1.06 14.33
CA ILE A 159 12.60 -2.15 14.81
C ILE A 159 14.08 -1.72 14.95
N LEU A 160 14.55 -0.67 14.25
CA LEU A 160 15.96 -0.27 14.36
C LEU A 160 16.32 0.60 15.58
N ILE A 161 15.34 1.15 16.30
CA ILE A 161 15.63 2.08 17.43
C ILE A 161 15.80 1.33 18.78
N LEU A 162 15.33 0.08 18.89
CA LEU A 162 15.45 -0.69 20.15
C LEU A 162 16.81 -1.38 20.35
N LEU A 163 17.66 -1.48 19.33
CA LEU A 163 18.97 -2.15 19.44
C LEU A 163 20.13 -1.23 19.84
N ILE A 164 19.99 0.09 19.71
CA ILE A 164 21.06 1.03 20.12
C ILE A 164 20.93 1.43 21.60
N GLY A 165 19.72 1.39 22.16
CA GLY A 165 19.46 1.75 23.57
C GLY A 165 20.00 0.73 24.59
N THR A 166 20.24 -0.52 24.20
CA THR A 166 20.74 -1.58 25.09
C THR A 166 22.24 -1.83 25.00
N LEU A 167 22.92 -1.29 23.99
CA LEU A 167 24.38 -1.40 23.83
C LEU A 167 25.17 -0.24 24.48
N LEU A 168 24.49 0.81 24.95
CA LEU A 168 25.08 1.93 25.69
C LEU A 168 24.88 1.84 27.22
N SER A 169 24.34 0.72 27.71
CA SER A 169 24.14 0.49 29.16
C SER A 169 24.89 -0.72 29.71
N GLN A 170 25.99 -1.15 29.08
CA GLN A 170 26.95 -2.09 29.68
C GLN A 170 28.37 -1.55 29.55
#